data_AF-A0A535EVH6-F1
#
_entry.id   AF-A0A535EVH6-F1
#
_cell.length_a   1.000
_cell.length_b   1.000
_cell.length_c   1.000
_cell.angle_alpha   90.00
_cell.angle_beta   90.00
_cell.angle_gamma   90.00
#
_symmetry.space_group_name_H-M   'P 1'
#
loop_
_entity.id
_entity.type
_entity.pdbx_description
1 polymer ?
#
loop_
_entity_poly.entity_id
_entity_poly.type
_entity_poly.pdbx_seq_one_letter_code
_entity_poly.pdbx_strand_id
1 'polypeptide(L)'
;MLRTPLRRSWLGLALTLVLVSVFVFSFVSQAGASSFTFKNFELGDFNPPGAPGTVCPQSNESQACTNYASEPAIRADPAGNFYASSEHGLGGGTDAWRSSDGGQHYVTL
;
A
#
# COMPACT_ATOMS: atom_id res chain seq x y z
N MET A 1 -28.31 62.62 4.06
CA MET A 1 -27.33 61.87 3.23
C MET A 1 -26.43 61.04 4.14
N LEU A 2 -26.90 59.87 4.59
CA LEU A 2 -26.10 58.98 5.43
C LEU A 2 -25.42 57.95 4.54
N ARG A 3 -24.11 57.82 4.73
CA ARG A 3 -23.14 57.27 3.79
C ARG A 3 -23.35 55.78 3.55
N THR A 4 -22.93 55.34 2.36
CA THR A 4 -22.97 54.01 1.74
C THR A 4 -21.80 53.04 2.05
N PRO A 5 -20.91 53.20 3.06
CA PRO A 5 -19.68 52.40 3.16
C PRO A 5 -19.95 50.98 3.67
N LEU A 6 -20.95 50.78 4.53
CA LEU A 6 -21.26 49.49 5.13
C LEU A 6 -21.68 48.45 4.06
N ARG A 7 -22.43 48.89 3.05
CA ARG A 7 -22.88 48.05 1.93
C ARG A 7 -21.71 47.60 1.03
N ARG A 8 -20.69 48.45 0.84
CA ARG A 8 -19.49 48.13 0.05
C ARG A 8 -18.60 47.10 0.74
N SER A 9 -18.48 47.16 2.07
CA SER A 9 -17.71 46.17 2.84
C SER A 9 -18.33 44.77 2.79
N TRP A 10 -19.66 44.66 2.77
CA TRP A 10 -20.34 43.35 2.71
C TRP A 10 -20.22 42.69 1.35
N LEU A 11 -20.26 43.47 0.26
CA LEU A 11 -19.99 43.00 -1.10
C LEU A 11 -18.54 42.49 -1.26
N GLY A 12 -17.56 43.17 -0.66
CA GLY A 12 -16.16 42.73 -0.68
C GLY A 12 -15.93 41.43 0.10
N LEU A 13 -16.60 41.28 1.26
CA LEU A 13 -16.52 40.05 2.06
C LEU A 13 -17.18 38.86 1.35
N ALA A 14 -18.33 39.08 0.72
CA ALA A 14 -19.01 38.02 -0.06
C ALA A 14 -18.16 37.56 -1.25
N LEU A 15 -17.52 38.50 -1.96
CA LEU A 15 -16.67 38.17 -3.11
C LEU A 15 -15.42 37.38 -2.69
N THR A 16 -14.80 37.75 -1.57
CA THR A 16 -13.62 37.03 -1.04
C THR A 16 -13.97 35.62 -0.59
N LEU A 17 -15.11 35.41 0.08
CA LEU A 17 -15.61 34.08 0.44
C LEU A 17 -15.85 33.21 -0.78
N VAL A 18 -16.45 33.75 -1.84
CA VAL A 18 -16.67 33.04 -3.10
C VAL A 18 -15.34 32.64 -3.75
N LEU A 19 -14.37 33.57 -3.83
CA LEU A 19 -13.06 33.28 -4.41
C LEU A 19 -12.29 32.21 -3.63
N VAL A 20 -12.33 32.25 -2.29
CA VAL A 20 -11.71 31.22 -1.44
C VAL A 20 -12.38 29.87 -1.64
N SER A 21 -13.72 29.84 -1.71
CA SER A 21 -14.44 28.58 -1.95
C SER A 21 -14.10 27.97 -3.31
N VAL A 22 -14.07 28.75 -4.39
CA VAL A 22 -13.66 28.28 -5.72
C VAL A 22 -12.22 27.77 -5.70
N PHE A 23 -11.31 28.50 -5.06
CA PHE A 23 -9.91 28.09 -4.93
C PHE A 23 -9.80 26.72 -4.23
N VAL A 24 -10.44 26.53 -3.07
CA VAL A 24 -10.41 25.25 -2.35
C VAL A 24 -11.01 24.11 -3.17
N PHE A 25 -12.15 24.31 -3.82
CA PHE A 25 -12.79 23.27 -4.64
C PHE A 25 -11.98 22.87 -5.88
N SER A 26 -11.25 23.80 -6.50
CA SER A 26 -10.42 23.51 -7.68
C SER A 26 -9.15 22.71 -7.36
N PHE A 27 -8.59 22.79 -6.15
CA PHE A 27 -7.36 22.07 -5.78
C PHE A 27 -7.58 20.75 -5.03
N VAL A 28 -8.74 20.53 -4.41
CA VAL A 28 -9.05 19.25 -3.72
C VAL A 28 -9.20 18.08 -4.70
N SER A 29 -9.56 18.35 -5.96
CA SER A 29 -9.93 17.32 -6.94
C SER A 29 -8.75 16.74 -7.75
N GLN A 30 -7.50 17.08 -7.41
CA GLN A 30 -6.31 16.69 -8.18
C GLN A 30 -5.45 15.61 -7.50
N ALA A 31 -5.92 15.02 -6.40
CA ALA A 31 -5.32 13.81 -5.85
C ALA A 31 -5.86 12.59 -6.61
N GLY A 32 -5.27 12.29 -7.76
CA GLY A 32 -5.51 11.01 -8.43
C GLY A 32 -5.06 9.87 -7.52
N ALA A 33 -5.89 8.85 -7.31
CA ALA A 33 -5.48 7.66 -6.60
C ALA A 33 -4.27 7.03 -7.31
N SER A 34 -3.15 6.87 -6.60
CA SER A 34 -2.01 6.12 -7.12
C SER A 34 -2.46 4.70 -7.41
N SER A 35 -2.19 4.18 -8.61
CA SER A 35 -2.51 2.79 -8.94
C SER A 35 -1.63 1.86 -8.11
N PHE A 36 -2.26 0.91 -7.42
CA PHE A 36 -1.56 -0.17 -6.73
C PHE A 36 -1.43 -1.39 -7.66
N THR A 37 -0.28 -2.04 -7.63
CA THR A 37 -0.05 -3.30 -8.34
C THR A 37 0.71 -4.25 -7.43
N PHE A 38 0.28 -5.51 -7.40
CA PHE A 38 1.03 -6.55 -6.69
C PHE A 38 2.33 -6.86 -7.45
N LYS A 39 3.41 -7.04 -6.70
CA LYS A 39 4.69 -7.53 -7.22
C LYS A 39 4.92 -8.92 -6.68
N ASN A 40 5.38 -9.83 -7.54
CA ASN A 40 5.90 -11.11 -7.08
C ASN A 40 7.28 -10.87 -6.46
N PHE A 41 7.52 -11.46 -5.31
CA PHE A 41 8.72 -11.28 -4.51
C PHE A 41 9.24 -12.65 -4.05
N GLU A 42 10.50 -12.70 -3.63
CA GLU A 42 11.14 -13.92 -3.17
C GLU A 42 10.93 -14.06 -1.66
N LEU A 43 10.45 -15.22 -1.22
CA LEU A 43 10.34 -15.58 0.20
C LEU A 43 11.67 -16.17 0.68
N GLY A 44 11.99 -16.03 1.96
CA GLY A 44 13.13 -16.74 2.53
C GLY A 44 12.88 -18.25 2.49
N ASP A 45 13.65 -19.01 1.72
CA ASP A 45 13.52 -20.46 1.63
C ASP A 45 14.32 -21.17 2.73
N PHE A 46 13.88 -22.36 3.15
CA PHE A 46 14.61 -23.25 4.05
C PHE A 46 15.72 -24.02 3.32
N ASN A 47 15.57 -24.36 2.02
CA ASN A 47 16.59 -25.17 1.34
C ASN A 47 16.52 -25.22 -0.22
N PRO A 48 17.51 -24.67 -0.95
CA PRO A 48 18.64 -23.90 -0.44
C PRO A 48 18.16 -22.54 0.06
N PRO A 49 18.79 -21.93 1.07
CA PRO A 49 18.37 -20.63 1.58
C PRO A 49 18.45 -19.57 0.48
N GLY A 50 17.30 -19.20 -0.07
CA GLY A 50 17.13 -18.00 -0.89
C GLY A 50 17.13 -16.77 0.01
N ALA A 51 17.85 -15.73 -0.37
CA ALA A 51 17.73 -14.44 0.30
C ALA A 51 16.37 -13.84 -0.07
N PRO A 52 15.51 -13.46 0.89
CA PRO A 52 14.26 -12.80 0.57
C PRO A 52 14.55 -11.50 -0.18
N GLY A 53 13.69 -11.15 -1.12
CA GLY A 53 13.89 -10.00 -1.99
C GLY A 53 12.57 -9.42 -2.44
N THR A 54 12.56 -8.13 -2.75
CA THR A 54 11.36 -7.38 -3.18
C THR A 54 10.89 -7.72 -4.60
N VAL A 55 11.64 -8.56 -5.31
CA VAL A 55 11.36 -9.02 -6.68
C VAL A 55 11.68 -10.50 -6.79
N CYS A 56 10.84 -11.22 -7.52
CA CYS A 56 11.13 -12.59 -7.91
C CYS A 56 12.10 -12.59 -9.11
N PRO A 57 13.32 -13.18 -8.99
CA PRO A 57 14.34 -13.12 -10.04
C PRO A 57 13.99 -13.88 -11.34
N GLN A 58 12.90 -14.66 -11.36
CA GLN A 58 12.30 -15.23 -12.57
C GLN A 58 10.77 -15.28 -12.33
N SER A 59 9.98 -14.37 -12.89
CA SER A 59 8.52 -14.35 -12.64
C SER A 59 7.73 -15.01 -13.77
N ASN A 60 8.16 -16.18 -14.25
CA ASN A 60 7.42 -16.95 -15.25
C ASN A 60 6.77 -18.17 -14.58
N GLU A 61 5.63 -18.64 -15.11
CA GLU A 61 4.87 -19.74 -14.48
C GLU A 61 5.68 -21.04 -14.33
N SER A 62 6.80 -21.19 -15.03
CA SER A 62 7.63 -22.40 -15.05
C SER A 62 8.91 -22.30 -14.19
N GLN A 63 9.31 -21.13 -13.70
CA GLN A 63 10.61 -20.90 -13.06
C GLN A 63 10.50 -19.82 -11.98
N ALA A 64 10.77 -20.24 -10.73
CA ALA A 64 11.00 -19.50 -9.47
C ALA A 64 9.85 -18.68 -8.83
N CYS A 65 9.85 -18.68 -7.49
CA CYS A 65 8.91 -18.04 -6.56
C CYS A 65 7.44 -18.46 -6.63
N THR A 66 7.17 -19.67 -7.10
CA THR A 66 5.82 -20.25 -7.01
C THR A 66 5.80 -21.35 -5.97
N ASN A 67 4.80 -21.30 -5.10
CA ASN A 67 4.43 -22.42 -4.25
C ASN A 67 3.13 -23.00 -4.78
N TYR A 68 3.22 -24.18 -5.41
CA TYR A 68 2.07 -24.83 -6.04
C TYR A 68 1.11 -25.48 -5.02
N ALA A 69 1.54 -25.62 -3.76
CA ALA A 69 0.69 -26.06 -2.66
C ALA A 69 0.11 -24.83 -1.95
N SER A 70 -1.00 -24.35 -2.50
CA SER A 70 -1.57 -23.04 -2.16
C SER A 70 -2.59 -23.12 -1.02
N GLU A 71 -2.12 -22.93 0.21
CA GLU A 71 -2.98 -22.61 1.38
C GLU A 71 -2.40 -21.42 2.17
N PRO A 72 -2.33 -20.21 1.58
CA PRO A 72 -1.70 -19.08 2.22
C PRO A 72 -2.55 -18.53 3.38
N ALA A 73 -1.91 -18.30 4.52
CA ALA A 73 -2.46 -17.49 5.61
C ALA A 73 -1.58 -16.25 5.82
N ILE A 74 -2.20 -15.08 6.01
CA ILE A 74 -1.51 -13.82 6.33
C ILE A 74 -2.16 -13.16 7.55
N ARG A 75 -1.31 -12.66 8.46
CA ARG A 75 -1.72 -11.88 9.64
C ARG A 75 -0.83 -10.64 9.76
N ALA A 76 -1.41 -9.54 10.21
CA ALA A 76 -0.66 -8.37 10.69
C ALA A 76 -0.76 -8.24 12.21
N ASP A 77 0.28 -7.74 12.86
CA ASP A 77 0.25 -7.35 14.27
C ASP A 77 0.16 -5.81 14.45
N PRO A 78 -0.19 -5.30 15.65
CA PRO A 78 -0.26 -3.86 15.89
C PRO A 78 1.07 -3.11 15.75
N ALA A 79 2.20 -3.81 15.72
CA ALA A 79 3.52 -3.21 15.50
C ALA A 79 3.86 -3.08 14.00
N GLY A 80 2.95 -3.50 13.10
CA GLY A 80 3.14 -3.42 11.66
C GLY A 80 3.96 -4.56 11.08
N ASN A 81 4.20 -5.65 11.84
CA ASN A 81 4.79 -6.85 11.26
C ASN A 81 3.72 -7.65 10.52
N PHE A 82 4.12 -8.27 9.42
CA PHE A 82 3.31 -9.26 8.70
C PHE A 82 3.86 -10.65 8.95
N TYR A 83 2.97 -11.61 9.15
CA TYR A 83 3.29 -13.03 9.29
C TYR A 83 2.56 -13.76 8.18
N ALA A 84 3.27 -14.61 7.46
CA ALA A 84 2.72 -15.41 6.38
C ALA A 84 3.05 -16.89 6.62
N SER A 85 2.19 -17.79 6.18
CA SER A 85 2.49 -19.21 6.11
C SER A 85 1.86 -19.84 4.88
N SER A 86 2.46 -20.90 4.37
CA SER A 86 1.92 -21.72 3.28
C SER A 86 2.38 -23.17 3.46
N GLU A 87 1.71 -24.11 2.83
CA GLU A 87 2.17 -25.49 2.77
C GLU A 87 3.49 -25.59 1.98
N HIS A 88 4.48 -26.36 2.44
CA HIS A 88 5.76 -26.55 1.73
C HIS A 88 5.64 -27.59 0.60
N GLY A 89 4.87 -27.32 -0.45
CA GLY A 89 4.49 -28.35 -1.41
C GLY A 89 3.55 -29.40 -0.81
N LEU A 90 2.88 -30.20 -1.65
CA LEU A 90 1.86 -31.16 -1.20
C LEU A 90 2.43 -32.20 -0.22
N GLY A 91 1.94 -32.19 1.02
CA GLY A 91 2.37 -33.04 2.12
C GLY A 91 3.72 -32.67 2.74
N GLY A 92 4.32 -31.54 2.37
CA GLY A 92 5.67 -31.15 2.81
C GLY A 92 5.74 -30.41 4.14
N GLY A 93 4.61 -30.13 4.78
CA GLY A 93 4.53 -29.40 6.04
C GLY A 93 4.17 -27.93 5.83
N THR A 94 4.57 -27.05 6.75
CA THR A 94 4.20 -25.63 6.73
C THR A 94 5.46 -24.76 6.76
N ASP A 95 5.59 -23.90 5.77
CA ASP A 95 6.54 -22.80 5.79
C ASP A 95 5.92 -21.59 6.50
N ALA A 96 6.74 -20.84 7.23
CA ALA A 96 6.31 -19.65 7.94
C ALA A 96 7.35 -18.53 7.82
N TRP A 97 6.86 -17.32 7.60
CA TRP A 97 7.68 -16.13 7.38
C TRP A 97 7.17 -14.93 8.16
N ARG A 98 8.07 -13.96 8.37
CA ARG A 98 7.77 -12.65 8.94
C ARG A 98 8.37 -11.54 8.08
N SER A 99 7.60 -10.47 7.88
CA SER A 99 8.11 -9.17 7.47
C SER A 99 8.00 -8.17 8.62
N SER A 100 9.06 -7.39 8.81
CA SER A 100 9.11 -6.27 9.77
C SER A 100 9.30 -4.93 9.09
N ASP A 101 9.16 -4.87 7.76
CA ASP A 101 9.52 -3.73 6.92
C ASP A 101 8.40 -3.33 5.95
N GLY A 102 7.14 -3.51 6.39
CA GLY A 102 5.97 -3.13 5.62
C GLY A 102 5.57 -4.12 4.53
N GLY A 103 6.00 -5.38 4.65
CA GLY A 103 5.70 -6.43 3.67
C GLY A 103 6.68 -6.47 2.48
N GLN A 104 7.88 -5.88 2.62
CA GLN A 104 8.86 -5.86 1.53
C GLN A 104 9.76 -7.10 1.51
N HIS A 105 10.18 -7.59 2.69
CA HIS A 105 10.96 -8.82 2.81
C HIS A 105 10.30 -9.75 3.82
N TYR A 106 10.13 -11.03 3.44
CA TYR A 106 9.59 -12.07 4.29
C TYR A 106 10.69 -13.08 4.62
N VAL A 107 11.26 -12.96 5.82
CA VAL A 107 12.29 -13.87 6.33
C VAL A 107 11.63 -15.06 7.03
N THR A 108 12.26 -16.22 6.94
CA THR A 108 11.85 -17.46 7.61
C THR A 108 11.78 -17.29 9.14
N LEU A 109 10.79 -17.93 9.78
CA LEU A 109 10.62 -17.98 11.24
C LEU A 109 11.32 -19.18 11.90
#